data_AF-A0A1L9BPN3-F1
#
_entry.id   AF-A0A1L9BPN3-F1
#
_cell.length_a   1.000
_cell.length_b   1.000
_cell.length_c   1.000
_cell.angle_alpha   90.00
_cell.angle_beta   90.00
_cell.angle_gamma   90.00
#
_symmetry.space_group_name_H-M   'P 1'
#
loop_
_entity.id
_entity.type
_entity.pdbx_description
1 polymer ?
#
loop_
_entity_poly.entity_id
_entity_poly.type
_entity_poly.pdbx_seq_one_letter_code
_entity_poly.pdbx_strand_id
1 'polypeptide(L)'
;MTTPPKARRYHASISESVTPGTASRTHDPEPATAPAPQAKAAPKVHLEVSRKPAPPAEQQEDARLQKFLATEPIEDGFGDLRMTGPEKGPGASGTTGKAAGQPAAGVTEEQLAAIRAEKLTERQLRIAGRIATLHQIEFASNEEAILRLRERGIDPSQRSAVGRILSSEGTRGKVGDAPRDPAAAIPALRTGGPAGLPALTPGDKRGKTPALPSREDLTEDRRAAEIYRIQKDLARRRRKRMMMLAFRLLIFVLIPTFAVGWYYARVASPLYATFTQFQIQTADGGSSGGVSSLLGGSGMGTNTDSVAVQSYLTSRDAMLRLDADKGFKRAYQDPSIDPIKRLEADATNEAAFDVYEDSVKIGYDPTEGVLNMEVIAPDPQLSVEFSRALISYAEQQVDAMTSRMRADQMDGAIQTYQDAEAKMLAAQQRVQELQQTLGVLDPVAESTVVMGKVTELESQLTAKQLELGQLLANARPVQSRVDAVRGDIERLRSLVAETRLQLTEGSDSRNSLAAIGGQLRVAEAEMATRQEMLASSAAQMEAARIEANKQVRYLSLSVSPIAPDEATYPKAFQNTIVAFLIFSGIYLMMSLTASILREQVST
;
A
#
# COMPACT_ATOMS: atom_id res chain seq x y z
N MET A 1 14.36 -15.67 32.77
CA MET A 1 13.40 -16.60 33.40
C MET A 1 12.12 -16.58 32.56
N THR A 2 12.06 -17.20 31.38
CA THR A 2 11.82 -18.64 31.08
C THR A 2 10.60 -19.24 31.76
N THR A 3 9.48 -19.29 31.02
CA THR A 3 8.61 -20.50 30.92
C THR A 3 7.66 -20.36 29.72
N PRO A 4 7.73 -21.24 28.71
CA PRO A 4 6.76 -21.33 27.61
C PRO A 4 5.59 -22.28 27.95
N PRO A 5 4.38 -22.11 27.37
CA PRO A 5 3.26 -23.03 27.57
C PRO A 5 3.37 -24.31 26.71
N LYS A 6 2.91 -25.42 27.31
CA LYS A 6 2.97 -26.81 26.83
C LYS A 6 2.15 -27.05 25.55
N ALA A 7 2.79 -27.67 24.56
CA ALA A 7 2.12 -28.32 23.43
C ALA A 7 1.38 -29.60 23.88
N ARG A 8 0.09 -29.72 23.55
CA ARG A 8 -0.67 -30.97 23.65
C ARG A 8 -0.66 -31.67 22.30
N ARG A 9 -0.10 -32.88 22.25
CA ARG A 9 -0.18 -33.80 21.10
C ARG A 9 -1.57 -34.41 21.06
N TYR A 10 -2.27 -34.26 19.94
CA TYR A 10 -3.46 -35.06 19.64
C TYR A 10 -3.07 -36.15 18.64
N HIS A 11 -3.29 -37.40 19.05
CA HIS A 11 -3.30 -38.55 18.15
C HIS A 11 -4.73 -38.67 17.60
N ALA A 12 -4.90 -38.65 16.28
CA ALA A 12 -6.15 -39.00 15.62
C ALA A 12 -5.93 -40.27 14.81
N SER A 13 -6.70 -41.30 15.14
CA SER A 13 -6.71 -42.62 14.53
C SER A 13 -7.48 -42.64 13.21
N ILE A 14 -6.95 -43.37 12.25
CA ILE A 14 -7.60 -43.74 10.98
C ILE A 14 -8.58 -44.87 11.25
N SER A 15 -9.88 -44.57 11.28
CA SER A 15 -10.97 -45.54 11.05
C SER A 15 -12.33 -44.85 11.06
N GLU A 16 -12.74 -44.25 9.95
CA GLU A 16 -14.16 -44.15 9.57
C GLU A 16 -14.28 -43.70 8.10
N SER A 17 -14.18 -44.68 7.21
CA SER A 17 -14.56 -44.55 5.81
C SER A 17 -15.87 -45.29 5.61
N VAL A 18 -16.96 -44.57 5.34
CA VAL A 18 -18.24 -45.16 4.94
C VAL A 18 -18.65 -44.60 3.59
N THR A 19 -18.51 -45.45 2.56
CA THR A 19 -19.15 -45.36 1.25
C THR A 19 -20.64 -45.75 1.35
N PRO A 20 -21.57 -45.11 0.63
CA PRO A 20 -22.85 -45.71 0.31
C PRO A 20 -22.87 -46.26 -1.12
N GLY A 21 -23.23 -47.54 -1.21
CA GLY A 21 -23.36 -48.31 -2.43
C GLY A 21 -24.72 -48.24 -3.12
N THR A 22 -24.72 -48.89 -4.26
CA THR A 22 -25.76 -49.10 -5.28
C THR A 22 -26.83 -50.12 -4.89
N ALA A 23 -28.08 -49.81 -5.22
CA ALA A 23 -29.19 -50.71 -5.58
C ALA A 23 -30.44 -49.83 -5.89
N SER A 24 -31.47 -50.17 -6.67
CA SER A 24 -31.79 -51.09 -7.76
C SER A 24 -33.28 -50.81 -8.09
N ARG A 25 -33.67 -51.02 -9.35
CA ARG A 25 -34.97 -50.66 -9.98
C ARG A 25 -36.17 -51.52 -9.53
N THR A 26 -37.37 -50.96 -9.60
CA THR A 26 -38.68 -51.57 -10.01
C THR A 26 -39.73 -50.44 -10.21
N HIS A 27 -40.21 -50.13 -11.43
CA HIS A 27 -41.33 -50.70 -12.22
C HIS A 27 -42.57 -49.75 -12.24
N ASP A 28 -42.96 -49.28 -13.44
CA ASP A 28 -44.10 -48.39 -13.75
C ASP A 28 -45.49 -49.09 -13.63
N PRO A 29 -46.64 -48.37 -13.76
CA PRO A 29 -47.17 -48.01 -15.09
C PRO A 29 -47.79 -46.58 -15.25
N GLU A 30 -47.73 -46.09 -16.49
CA GLU A 30 -48.43 -44.95 -17.15
C GLU A 30 -49.98 -44.97 -17.05
N PRO A 31 -50.80 -44.00 -17.59
CA PRO A 31 -50.49 -42.89 -18.53
C PRO A 31 -51.20 -41.52 -18.26
N ALA A 32 -50.77 -40.44 -18.93
CA ALA A 32 -51.64 -39.41 -19.57
C ALA A 32 -50.84 -38.21 -20.13
N THR A 33 -51.36 -37.64 -21.21
CA THR A 33 -50.68 -36.84 -22.22
C THR A 33 -50.89 -35.31 -22.05
N ALA A 34 -49.88 -34.52 -22.47
CA ALA A 34 -49.89 -33.10 -22.90
C ALA A 34 -49.85 -31.96 -21.85
N PRO A 35 -49.40 -30.73 -22.20
CA PRO A 35 -48.35 -30.32 -23.15
C PRO A 35 -47.27 -29.40 -22.50
N ALA A 36 -46.16 -29.18 -23.21
CA ALA A 36 -45.06 -28.29 -22.80
C ALA A 36 -45.48 -26.80 -22.72
N PRO A 37 -45.03 -26.03 -21.72
CA PRO A 37 -45.20 -24.58 -21.72
C PRO A 37 -44.13 -23.91 -22.60
N GLN A 38 -44.64 -23.03 -23.45
CA GLN A 38 -43.93 -22.21 -24.42
C GLN A 38 -42.87 -21.30 -23.76
N ALA A 39 -41.65 -21.37 -24.26
CA ALA A 39 -40.61 -20.39 -23.99
C ALA A 39 -41.03 -19.03 -24.58
N LYS A 40 -41.29 -18.05 -23.72
CA LYS A 40 -41.46 -16.65 -24.14
C LYS A 40 -40.14 -16.13 -24.70
N ALA A 41 -40.21 -15.65 -25.93
CA ALA A 41 -39.13 -15.00 -26.66
C ALA A 41 -38.62 -13.76 -25.92
N ALA A 42 -37.31 -13.69 -25.72
CA ALA A 42 -36.60 -12.48 -25.35
C ALA A 42 -36.59 -11.49 -26.53
N PRO A 43 -36.63 -10.16 -26.29
CA PRO A 43 -36.67 -9.17 -27.35
C PRO A 43 -35.35 -9.17 -28.13
N LYS A 44 -35.43 -9.29 -29.46
CA LYS A 44 -34.31 -9.11 -30.38
C LYS A 44 -33.94 -7.63 -30.41
N VAL A 45 -32.81 -7.27 -29.79
CA VAL A 45 -32.19 -5.97 -29.97
C VAL A 45 -31.44 -5.98 -31.30
N HIS A 46 -31.92 -5.20 -32.27
CA HIS A 46 -31.19 -4.88 -33.49
C HIS A 46 -30.08 -3.87 -33.13
N LEU A 47 -28.82 -4.29 -33.20
CA LEU A 47 -27.69 -3.36 -33.27
C LEU A 47 -27.41 -3.05 -34.73
N GLU A 48 -27.85 -1.87 -35.18
CA GLU A 48 -27.30 -1.21 -36.37
C GLU A 48 -25.89 -0.72 -36.04
N VAL A 49 -24.88 -1.40 -36.59
CA VAL A 49 -23.50 -0.90 -36.59
C VAL A 49 -23.36 0.12 -37.72
N SER A 50 -23.53 1.40 -37.40
CA SER A 50 -23.13 2.48 -38.31
C SER A 50 -21.61 2.62 -38.28
N ARG A 51 -20.93 2.05 -39.28
CA ARG A 51 -19.51 2.34 -39.54
C ARG A 51 -19.40 3.76 -40.09
N LYS A 52 -19.03 4.71 -39.24
CA LYS A 52 -18.52 6.01 -39.70
C LYS A 52 -17.16 5.79 -40.37
N PRO A 53 -16.96 6.18 -41.65
CA PRO A 53 -15.67 6.00 -42.29
C PRO A 53 -14.64 6.94 -41.66
N ALA A 54 -13.45 6.41 -41.39
CA ALA A 54 -12.31 7.20 -40.97
C ALA A 54 -11.90 8.16 -42.11
N PRO A 55 -11.55 9.43 -41.82
CA PRO A 55 -11.03 10.33 -42.85
C PRO A 55 -9.64 9.85 -43.30
N PRO A 56 -9.26 10.09 -44.57
CA PRO A 56 -7.98 9.66 -45.11
C PRO A 56 -6.80 10.34 -44.39
N ALA A 57 -5.70 9.58 -44.24
CA ALA A 57 -4.53 9.91 -43.43
C ALA A 57 -3.85 11.26 -43.78
N GLU A 58 -4.06 11.77 -44.99
CA GLU A 58 -3.46 13.03 -45.44
C GLU A 58 -4.07 14.29 -44.76
N GLN A 59 -5.34 14.24 -44.34
CA GLN A 59 -5.98 15.39 -43.68
C GLN A 59 -5.62 15.54 -42.19
N GLN A 60 -5.06 14.50 -41.56
CA GLN A 60 -4.62 14.53 -40.16
C GLN A 60 -3.21 15.12 -40.00
N GLU A 61 -2.35 15.03 -41.03
CA GLU A 61 -1.03 15.64 -41.01
C GLU A 61 -1.12 17.15 -41.26
N ASP A 62 -1.95 17.60 -42.21
CA ASP A 62 -2.18 19.02 -42.49
C ASP A 62 -2.84 19.76 -41.31
N ALA A 63 -3.81 19.12 -40.63
CA ALA A 63 -4.44 19.69 -39.43
C ALA A 63 -3.51 19.73 -38.21
N ARG A 64 -2.52 18.82 -38.13
CA ARG A 64 -1.48 18.84 -37.10
C ARG A 64 -0.43 19.92 -37.38
N LEU A 65 -0.01 20.07 -38.63
CA LEU A 65 0.96 21.09 -39.06
C LEU A 65 0.41 22.52 -38.89
N GLN A 66 -0.87 22.75 -39.18
CA GLN A 66 -1.52 24.05 -38.93
C GLN A 66 -1.63 24.39 -37.43
N LYS A 67 -1.75 23.38 -36.56
CA LYS A 67 -1.82 23.55 -35.10
C LYS A 67 -0.46 23.86 -34.45
N PHE A 68 0.64 23.50 -35.12
CA PHE A 68 2.00 23.84 -34.68
C PHE A 68 2.48 25.22 -35.15
N LEU A 69 1.78 25.84 -36.12
CA LEU A 69 2.17 27.13 -36.72
C LEU A 69 1.30 28.32 -36.25
N ALA A 70 0.25 28.10 -35.48
CA ALA A 70 -0.61 29.16 -34.95
C ALA A 70 -0.03 29.76 -33.65
N THR A 71 0.39 31.02 -33.70
CA THR A 71 0.80 31.81 -32.53
C THR A 71 -0.34 32.71 -32.04
N GLU A 72 -1.44 32.10 -31.60
CA GLU A 72 -2.42 32.82 -30.78
C GLU A 72 -2.24 32.41 -29.32
N PRO A 73 -2.40 33.34 -28.36
CA PRO A 73 -2.29 33.02 -26.95
C PRO A 73 -3.41 32.07 -26.56
N ILE A 74 -3.02 30.87 -26.10
CA ILE A 74 -3.96 29.90 -25.53
C ILE A 74 -4.35 30.43 -24.15
N GLU A 75 -5.65 30.52 -23.92
CA GLU A 75 -6.25 30.94 -22.67
C GLU A 75 -6.20 29.78 -21.67
N ASP A 76 -5.31 29.88 -20.68
CA ASP A 76 -5.06 28.85 -19.67
C ASP A 76 -6.17 28.78 -18.62
N GLY A 77 -7.46 28.76 -18.99
CA GLY A 77 -8.59 28.32 -18.15
C GLY A 77 -8.75 28.89 -16.73
N PHE A 78 -8.00 29.93 -16.35
CA PHE A 78 -7.99 30.57 -15.04
C PHE A 78 -8.24 32.07 -15.21
N GLY A 79 -9.47 32.40 -15.61
CA GLY A 79 -10.00 33.75 -15.49
C GLY A 79 -10.42 34.04 -14.05
N ASP A 80 -9.93 35.17 -13.52
CA ASP A 80 -10.49 35.93 -12.38
C ASP A 80 -10.69 35.23 -11.03
N LEU A 81 -9.62 34.67 -10.45
CA LEU A 81 -9.53 34.43 -9.01
C LEU A 81 -8.43 35.29 -8.37
N ARG A 82 -8.84 36.45 -7.84
CA ARG A 82 -8.01 37.24 -6.91
C ARG A 82 -7.94 36.49 -5.57
N MET A 83 -6.85 35.75 -5.34
CA MET A 83 -6.53 35.26 -3.99
C MET A 83 -6.02 36.42 -3.14
N THR A 84 -6.84 36.84 -2.19
CA THR A 84 -6.47 37.72 -1.07
C THR A 84 -5.43 37.01 -0.21
N GLY A 85 -4.25 37.60 -0.07
CA GLY A 85 -3.18 37.09 0.79
C GLY A 85 -3.56 37.14 2.27
N PRO A 86 -3.10 36.19 3.11
CA PRO A 86 -3.35 36.23 4.53
C PRO A 86 -2.44 37.26 5.22
N GLU A 87 -3.05 38.12 6.02
CA GLU A 87 -2.39 38.94 7.03
C GLU A 87 -1.57 38.07 7.99
N LYS A 88 -0.35 38.51 8.31
CA LYS A 88 0.47 37.96 9.39
C LYS A 88 1.03 39.10 10.24
N GLY A 89 0.71 39.07 11.53
CA GLY A 89 1.52 39.59 12.62
C GLY A 89 1.17 38.83 13.91
N PRO A 90 1.91 38.98 15.02
CA PRO A 90 3.34 39.27 15.19
C PRO A 90 4.06 38.24 16.11
N GLY A 91 5.40 38.24 16.14
CA GLY A 91 6.25 37.55 17.15
C GLY A 91 7.35 36.67 16.54
N ALA A 92 8.61 37.13 16.44
CA ALA A 92 9.68 37.13 17.47
C ALA A 92 10.16 35.68 17.78
N SER A 93 11.42 35.23 17.64
CA SER A 93 12.79 35.80 17.58
C SER A 93 13.71 34.66 17.06
N GLY A 94 14.98 34.80 16.61
CA GLY A 94 15.97 35.88 16.53
C GLY A 94 17.13 35.43 15.60
N THR A 95 17.76 36.36 14.85
CA THR A 95 19.08 37.00 15.11
C THR A 95 20.27 36.03 15.02
N THR A 96 21.30 36.25 14.20
CA THR A 96 22.27 37.38 14.13
C THR A 96 23.03 37.33 12.78
N GLY A 97 23.60 38.36 12.13
CA GLY A 97 23.77 39.81 12.29
C GLY A 97 24.61 40.29 11.07
N LYS A 98 24.11 41.23 10.25
CA LYS A 98 24.43 42.68 10.19
C LYS A 98 25.85 43.06 9.74
N ALA A 99 25.95 43.68 8.55
CA ALA A 99 26.71 44.91 8.32
C ALA A 99 26.14 45.65 7.09
N ALA A 100 25.96 46.96 7.22
CA ALA A 100 25.26 47.83 6.28
C ALA A 100 26.23 48.57 5.33
N GLY A 101 25.74 48.91 4.13
CA GLY A 101 26.34 49.86 3.18
C GLY A 101 25.27 50.42 2.24
N GLN A 102 25.23 51.75 2.10
CA GLN A 102 24.21 52.59 1.45
C GLN A 102 24.12 52.46 -0.09
N PRO A 103 23.02 52.96 -0.71
CA PRO A 103 22.58 52.57 -2.05
C PRO A 103 23.30 53.35 -3.15
N ALA A 104 23.80 52.66 -4.18
CA ALA A 104 24.35 53.28 -5.37
C ALA A 104 23.41 53.06 -6.57
N ALA A 105 22.83 54.17 -7.03
CA ALA A 105 22.25 54.46 -8.36
C ALA A 105 21.60 53.29 -9.12
N GLY A 106 20.26 53.34 -9.19
CA GLY A 106 19.44 52.39 -9.93
C GLY A 106 19.62 52.48 -11.44
N VAL A 107 19.85 51.33 -12.06
CA VAL A 107 19.74 51.12 -13.51
C VAL A 107 18.25 51.21 -13.88
N THR A 108 17.88 52.05 -14.85
CA THR A 108 16.48 52.16 -15.28
C THR A 108 16.11 50.98 -16.19
N GLU A 109 14.88 50.46 -16.07
CA GLU A 109 14.40 49.31 -16.88
C GLU A 109 14.49 49.58 -18.40
N GLU A 110 14.40 50.84 -18.81
CA GLU A 110 14.58 51.27 -20.21
C GLU A 110 15.99 50.97 -20.76
N GLN A 111 17.03 51.10 -19.93
CA GLN A 111 18.40 50.81 -20.34
C GLN A 111 18.66 49.30 -20.46
N LEU A 112 18.02 48.50 -19.60
CA LEU A 112 18.06 47.03 -19.70
C LEU A 112 17.27 46.54 -20.92
N ALA A 113 16.16 47.19 -21.27
CA ALA A 113 15.39 46.89 -22.47
C ALA A 113 16.19 47.19 -23.76
N ALA A 114 16.98 48.28 -23.78
CA ALA A 114 17.86 48.59 -24.91
C ALA A 114 18.92 47.51 -25.16
N ILE A 115 19.49 46.93 -24.09
CA ILE A 115 20.48 45.83 -24.21
C ILE A 115 19.82 44.53 -24.69
N ARG A 116 18.58 44.24 -24.27
CA ARG A 116 17.81 43.10 -24.78
C ARG A 116 17.47 43.26 -26.27
N ALA A 117 17.22 44.49 -26.73
CA ALA A 117 16.95 44.77 -28.13
C ALA A 117 18.15 44.49 -29.06
N GLU A 118 19.38 44.46 -28.53
CA GLU A 118 20.59 44.14 -29.30
C GLU A 118 20.74 42.64 -29.65
N LYS A 119 19.84 41.76 -29.16
CA LYS A 119 19.80 40.31 -29.46
C LYS A 119 21.16 39.60 -29.30
N LEU A 120 21.85 39.89 -28.19
CA LEU A 120 23.12 39.26 -27.86
C LEU A 120 22.95 37.76 -27.59
N THR A 121 23.91 36.96 -28.03
CA THR A 121 23.89 35.50 -27.81
C THR A 121 24.15 35.17 -26.33
N GLU A 122 23.57 34.08 -25.82
CA GLU A 122 23.79 33.64 -24.42
C GLU A 122 25.26 33.46 -24.05
N ARG A 123 26.10 33.10 -25.03
CA ARG A 123 27.54 32.99 -24.86
C ARG A 123 28.18 34.35 -24.57
N GLN A 124 27.75 35.40 -25.26
CA GLN A 124 28.24 36.76 -25.04
C GLN A 124 27.80 37.30 -23.68
N LEU A 125 26.56 37.03 -23.26
CA LEU A 125 26.07 37.38 -21.91
C LEU A 125 26.91 36.73 -20.80
N ARG A 126 27.24 35.44 -20.94
CA ARG A 126 28.11 34.74 -19.97
C ARG A 126 29.53 35.28 -19.93
N ILE A 127 30.10 35.63 -21.09
CA ILE A 127 31.45 36.21 -21.15
C ILE A 127 31.45 37.59 -20.49
N ALA A 128 30.44 38.42 -20.76
CA ALA A 128 30.30 39.73 -20.14
C ALA A 128 30.15 39.64 -18.62
N GLY A 129 29.32 38.72 -18.11
CA GLY A 129 29.22 38.44 -16.67
C GLY A 129 30.58 38.04 -16.06
N ARG A 130 31.33 37.15 -16.75
CA ARG A 130 32.67 36.74 -16.28
C ARG A 130 33.68 37.90 -16.30
N ILE A 131 33.63 38.79 -17.30
CA ILE A 131 34.46 40.00 -17.35
C ILE A 131 34.08 40.96 -16.21
N ALA A 132 32.80 41.16 -15.94
CA ALA A 132 32.35 42.00 -14.83
C ALA A 132 32.82 41.45 -13.48
N THR A 133 32.79 40.12 -13.26
CA THR A 133 33.36 39.52 -12.04
C THR A 133 34.88 39.70 -11.94
N LEU A 134 35.62 39.62 -13.06
CA LEU A 134 37.07 39.87 -13.09
C LEU A 134 37.41 41.33 -12.72
N HIS A 135 36.55 42.26 -13.12
CA HIS A 135 36.67 43.68 -12.77
C HIS A 135 36.02 44.03 -11.42
N GLN A 136 35.57 43.03 -10.64
CA GLN A 136 34.91 43.19 -9.33
C GLN A 136 33.71 44.13 -9.38
N ILE A 137 32.96 44.08 -10.48
CA ILE A 137 31.72 44.84 -10.66
C ILE A 137 30.58 43.95 -10.18
N GLU A 138 29.80 44.44 -9.22
CA GLU A 138 28.57 43.77 -8.78
C GLU A 138 27.45 44.01 -9.81
N PHE A 139 26.73 42.94 -10.16
CA PHE A 139 25.60 42.95 -11.09
C PHE A 139 24.58 41.90 -10.65
N ALA A 140 23.29 42.14 -10.88
CA ALA A 140 22.22 41.19 -10.58
C ALA A 140 21.89 40.28 -11.77
N SER A 141 22.13 40.74 -13.01
CA SER A 141 21.93 39.96 -14.24
C SER A 141 23.07 40.16 -15.24
N ASN A 142 23.30 39.18 -16.11
CA ASN A 142 24.33 39.25 -17.16
C ASN A 142 24.11 40.40 -18.16
N GLU A 143 22.86 40.87 -18.30
CA GLU A 143 22.52 42.06 -19.11
C GLU A 143 22.97 43.35 -18.40
N GLU A 144 22.77 43.43 -17.09
CA GLU A 144 23.23 44.53 -16.25
C GLU A 144 24.76 44.59 -16.19
N ALA A 145 25.42 43.43 -16.23
CA ALA A 145 26.87 43.34 -16.32
C ALA A 145 27.42 44.08 -17.55
N ILE A 146 26.73 43.99 -18.70
CA ILE A 146 27.13 44.68 -19.93
C ILE A 146 26.93 46.19 -19.80
N LEU A 147 25.82 46.60 -19.21
CA LEU A 147 25.53 48.01 -18.95
C LEU A 147 26.61 48.65 -18.10
N ARG A 148 26.91 48.03 -16.94
CA ARG A 148 27.94 48.49 -15.99
C ARG A 148 29.36 48.45 -16.56
N LEU A 149 29.63 47.54 -17.50
CA LEU A 149 30.91 47.49 -18.22
C LEU A 149 31.03 48.62 -19.25
N ARG A 150 29.95 48.91 -20.00
CA ARG A 150 29.91 50.01 -20.98
C ARG A 150 29.98 51.38 -20.32
N GLU A 151 29.35 51.56 -19.15
CA GLU A 151 29.48 52.78 -18.34
C GLU A 151 30.93 53.05 -17.92
N ARG A 152 31.76 52.01 -17.81
CA ARG A 152 33.20 52.11 -17.56
C ARG A 152 34.06 52.08 -18.83
N GLY A 153 33.44 52.17 -20.00
CA GLY A 153 34.13 52.19 -21.30
C GLY A 153 34.72 50.85 -21.73
N ILE A 154 34.25 49.74 -21.17
CA ILE A 154 34.74 48.39 -21.47
C ILE A 154 33.70 47.64 -22.30
N ASP A 155 33.94 47.49 -23.60
CA ASP A 155 33.06 46.73 -24.48
C ASP A 155 33.40 45.23 -24.50
N PRO A 156 32.53 44.35 -23.99
CA PRO A 156 32.76 42.90 -23.98
C PRO A 156 32.71 42.26 -25.38
N SER A 157 32.26 43.01 -26.40
CA SER A 157 32.17 42.56 -27.81
C SER A 157 33.48 42.70 -28.58
N GLN A 158 34.49 43.40 -28.05
CA GLN A 158 35.78 43.58 -28.73
C GLN A 158 36.70 42.36 -28.52
N ARG A 159 37.19 41.79 -29.63
CA ARG A 159 38.02 40.56 -29.67
C ARG A 159 39.28 40.59 -28.80
N SER A 160 39.75 41.76 -28.38
CA SER A 160 40.98 41.97 -27.59
C SER A 160 40.86 41.59 -26.11
N ALA A 161 39.65 41.55 -25.54
CA ALA A 161 39.43 41.14 -24.14
C ALA A 161 39.46 39.61 -23.97
N VAL A 162 38.97 38.87 -24.97
CA VAL A 162 38.87 37.39 -24.94
C VAL A 162 40.25 36.71 -25.00
N GLY A 163 41.23 37.32 -25.67
CA GLY A 163 42.60 36.78 -25.77
C GLY A 163 43.40 36.81 -24.45
N ARG A 164 43.12 37.78 -23.56
CA ARG A 164 43.80 37.89 -22.26
C ARG A 164 43.28 36.90 -21.22
N ILE A 165 42.04 36.44 -21.35
CA ILE A 165 41.41 35.48 -20.42
C ILE A 165 41.87 34.05 -20.72
N LEU A 166 42.09 33.70 -21.99
CA LEU A 166 42.67 32.40 -22.37
C LEU A 166 44.17 32.26 -22.01
N SER A 167 44.87 33.40 -21.87
CA SER A 167 46.29 33.44 -21.49
C SER A 167 46.51 33.36 -19.98
N SER A 168 45.49 33.70 -19.17
CA SER A 168 45.59 33.72 -17.70
C SER A 168 44.98 32.48 -17.02
N GLU A 169 44.02 31.78 -17.65
CA GLU A 169 43.54 30.47 -17.17
C GLU A 169 44.59 29.35 -17.34
N GLY A 170 45.52 29.47 -18.29
CA GLY A 170 46.63 28.52 -18.46
C GLY A 170 47.66 28.52 -17.32
N THR A 171 47.65 29.55 -16.48
CA THR A 171 48.65 29.78 -15.42
C THR A 171 48.09 29.65 -14.01
N ARG A 172 46.78 29.39 -13.86
CA ARG A 172 46.08 29.32 -12.56
C ARG A 172 45.60 27.93 -12.17
N GLY A 173 45.81 26.92 -13.01
CA GLY A 173 45.50 25.50 -12.75
C GLY A 173 46.55 24.74 -11.91
N LYS A 174 47.57 25.43 -11.39
CA LYS A 174 48.48 24.89 -10.38
C LYS A 174 48.60 25.92 -9.25
N VAL A 175 48.56 25.42 -8.02
CA VAL A 175 48.67 26.13 -6.74
C VAL A 175 47.34 26.57 -6.13
N GLY A 176 46.78 25.69 -5.30
CA GLY A 176 45.90 26.00 -4.18
C GLY A 176 46.46 25.25 -2.95
N ASP A 177 46.78 26.03 -1.91
CA ASP A 177 47.65 25.76 -0.77
C ASP A 177 46.97 25.04 0.40
N ALA A 178 47.75 24.33 1.22
CA ALA A 178 47.46 23.96 2.61
C ALA A 178 48.77 24.06 3.44
N PRO A 179 48.71 24.33 4.75
CA PRO A 179 49.53 25.35 5.43
C PRO A 179 50.89 24.87 5.99
N ARG A 180 51.77 25.86 6.24
CA ARG A 180 53.15 25.76 6.76
C ARG A 180 53.24 25.86 8.28
N ASP A 181 54.24 25.16 8.84
CA ASP A 181 55.19 25.69 9.85
C ASP A 181 56.54 24.90 9.83
N PRO A 182 57.67 25.44 10.34
CA PRO A 182 59.04 25.10 9.91
C PRO A 182 59.95 24.48 11.00
N ALA A 183 60.95 23.65 10.61
CA ALA A 183 62.25 23.54 11.31
C ALA A 183 63.29 22.64 10.58
N ALA A 184 64.49 23.22 10.43
CA ALA A 184 65.83 22.63 10.61
C ALA A 184 66.28 21.37 9.83
N ALA A 185 67.32 21.53 9.01
CA ALA A 185 68.71 21.14 9.31
C ALA A 185 69.48 20.69 8.05
N ILE A 186 70.55 21.43 7.74
CA ILE A 186 71.64 21.03 6.83
C ILE A 186 72.64 20.20 7.67
N PRO A 187 73.41 19.28 7.05
CA PRO A 187 74.85 19.38 7.29
C PRO A 187 75.70 19.17 6.03
N ALA A 188 76.78 19.96 5.98
CA ALA A 188 77.88 19.90 5.04
C ALA A 188 78.85 18.75 5.36
N LEU A 189 79.70 18.34 4.40
CA LEU A 189 81.16 18.44 4.49
C LEU A 189 81.91 17.75 3.32
N ARG A 190 82.93 18.49 2.85
CA ARG A 190 84.32 18.10 2.56
C ARG A 190 84.78 17.61 1.18
N THR A 191 85.80 18.36 0.76
CA THR A 191 86.80 18.20 -0.28
C THR A 191 87.89 17.18 0.12
N GLY A 192 88.42 16.47 -0.88
CA GLY A 192 89.62 15.63 -0.80
C GLY A 192 90.23 15.47 -2.20
N GLY A 193 91.55 15.67 -2.30
CA GLY A 193 92.32 15.94 -3.52
C GLY A 193 92.62 14.75 -4.46
N PRO A 194 93.58 14.92 -5.40
CA PRO A 194 93.48 14.47 -6.80
C PRO A 194 94.21 13.15 -7.07
N ALA A 195 93.74 12.38 -8.06
CA ALA A 195 94.49 11.27 -8.62
C ALA A 195 94.09 10.97 -10.08
N GLY A 196 95.09 11.03 -10.98
CA GLY A 196 95.18 10.16 -12.16
C GLY A 196 94.45 10.57 -13.44
N LEU A 197 95.06 11.46 -14.22
CA LEU A 197 94.84 11.53 -15.67
C LEU A 197 95.59 10.38 -16.37
N PRO A 198 94.98 9.61 -17.28
CA PRO A 198 95.74 8.83 -18.25
C PRO A 198 96.15 9.73 -19.43
N ALA A 199 97.44 9.66 -19.77
CA ALA A 199 98.07 10.36 -20.88
C ALA A 199 97.53 9.90 -22.24
N LEU A 200 97.18 10.87 -23.09
CA LEU A 200 96.86 10.67 -24.50
C LEU A 200 98.16 10.65 -25.32
N THR A 201 98.48 9.51 -25.92
CA THR A 201 99.48 9.44 -26.99
C THR A 201 98.89 10.00 -28.29
N PRO A 202 99.66 10.80 -29.07
CA PRO A 202 99.20 11.39 -30.33
C PRO A 202 99.30 10.37 -31.46
N GLY A 203 98.19 10.12 -32.14
CA GLY A 203 98.15 9.23 -33.31
C GLY A 203 96.92 9.50 -34.17
N ASP A 204 97.18 10.06 -35.36
CA ASP A 204 96.26 10.35 -36.45
C ASP A 204 95.03 9.44 -36.55
N LYS A 205 93.82 10.03 -36.52
CA LYS A 205 92.90 10.15 -37.67
C LYS A 205 91.88 11.27 -37.41
N ARG A 206 91.84 12.23 -38.33
CA ARG A 206 90.79 13.27 -38.44
C ARG A 206 89.38 12.65 -38.38
N GLY A 207 88.52 13.13 -37.48
CA GLY A 207 87.14 12.65 -37.38
C GLY A 207 86.27 13.38 -36.37
N LYS A 208 85.84 14.60 -36.73
CA LYS A 208 84.63 15.33 -36.30
C LYS A 208 84.20 15.27 -34.81
N THR A 209 84.39 16.40 -34.14
CA THR A 209 83.49 16.92 -33.11
C THR A 209 82.02 16.87 -33.58
N PRO A 210 81.03 16.53 -32.73
CA PRO A 210 79.63 16.80 -33.06
C PRO A 210 79.44 18.32 -33.14
N ALA A 211 79.38 18.83 -34.36
CA ALA A 211 79.07 20.22 -34.64
C ALA A 211 77.66 20.54 -34.15
N LEU A 212 77.53 21.57 -33.31
CA LEU A 212 76.27 22.28 -33.16
C LEU A 212 75.90 22.83 -34.55
N PRO A 213 74.67 22.63 -35.06
CA PRO A 213 74.33 23.03 -36.42
C PRO A 213 74.37 24.55 -36.56
N SER A 214 75.21 25.03 -37.47
CA SER A 214 75.25 26.41 -37.95
C SER A 214 73.98 26.77 -38.72
N ARG A 215 73.57 28.03 -38.65
CA ARG A 215 72.27 28.58 -39.08
C ARG A 215 71.99 28.60 -40.59
N GLU A 216 72.79 27.94 -41.43
CA GLU A 216 72.71 28.09 -42.90
C GLU A 216 72.35 26.80 -43.68
N ASP A 217 72.08 25.67 -43.02
CA ASP A 217 71.62 24.42 -43.68
C ASP A 217 70.22 23.97 -43.26
N LEU A 218 69.26 24.90 -43.21
CA LEU A 218 67.84 24.59 -43.02
C LEU A 218 67.07 24.80 -44.33
N THR A 219 67.25 23.89 -45.29
CA THR A 219 66.34 23.78 -46.43
C THR A 219 64.93 23.46 -45.93
N GLU A 220 63.92 24.09 -46.54
CA GLU A 220 62.51 23.88 -46.21
C GLU A 220 62.13 22.39 -46.26
N ASP A 221 62.78 21.63 -47.15
CA ASP A 221 62.66 20.17 -47.27
C ASP A 221 63.14 19.38 -46.05
N ARG A 222 64.21 19.82 -45.37
CA ARG A 222 64.68 19.17 -44.14
C ARG A 222 63.76 19.47 -42.97
N ARG A 223 63.25 20.69 -42.86
CA ARG A 223 62.21 21.04 -41.86
C ARG A 223 60.93 20.26 -42.12
N ALA A 224 60.48 20.14 -43.37
CA ALA A 224 59.32 19.34 -43.75
C ALA A 224 59.53 17.85 -43.44
N ALA A 225 60.71 17.29 -43.72
CA ALA A 225 61.06 15.92 -43.38
C ALA A 225 61.14 15.66 -41.87
N GLU A 226 61.60 16.63 -41.08
CA GLU A 226 61.67 16.56 -39.63
C GLU A 226 60.29 16.71 -38.97
N ILE A 227 59.46 17.63 -39.49
CA ILE A 227 58.04 17.75 -39.13
C ILE A 227 57.29 16.46 -39.46
N TYR A 228 57.53 15.86 -40.63
CA TYR A 228 56.93 14.58 -41.02
C TYR A 228 57.37 13.42 -40.12
N ARG A 229 58.65 13.38 -39.70
CA ARG A 229 59.14 12.39 -38.73
C ARG A 229 58.51 12.58 -37.35
N ILE A 230 58.39 13.81 -36.87
CA ILE A 230 57.71 14.14 -35.61
C ILE A 230 56.23 13.76 -35.68
N GLN A 231 55.52 14.08 -36.76
CA GLN A 231 54.12 13.68 -36.97
C GLN A 231 53.98 12.14 -37.02
N LYS A 232 54.87 11.44 -37.72
CA LYS A 232 54.88 9.97 -37.80
C LYS A 232 55.16 9.32 -36.43
N ASP A 233 56.04 9.91 -35.62
CA ASP A 233 56.33 9.42 -34.27
C ASP A 233 55.23 9.76 -33.27
N LEU A 234 54.59 10.94 -33.36
CA LEU A 234 53.38 11.24 -32.59
C LEU A 234 52.24 10.28 -32.96
N ALA A 235 52.04 10.00 -34.26
CA ALA A 235 51.04 9.06 -34.73
C ALA A 235 51.34 7.63 -34.25
N ARG A 236 52.61 7.20 -34.28
CA ARG A 236 53.03 5.88 -33.74
C ARG A 236 52.82 5.78 -32.23
N ARG A 237 53.17 6.81 -31.45
CA ARG A 237 52.94 6.83 -29.99
C ARG A 237 51.45 6.87 -29.64
N ARG A 238 50.65 7.65 -30.37
CA ARG A 238 49.18 7.67 -30.22
C ARG A 238 48.56 6.33 -30.59
N ARG A 239 48.98 5.69 -31.70
CA ARG A 239 48.54 4.34 -32.07
C ARG A 239 48.89 3.31 -31.00
N LYS A 240 50.12 3.31 -30.47
CA LYS A 240 50.50 2.40 -29.38
C LYS A 240 49.65 2.61 -28.11
N ARG A 241 49.41 3.87 -27.71
CA ARG A 241 48.55 4.18 -26.55
C ARG A 241 47.09 3.78 -26.79
N MET A 242 46.55 4.05 -27.97
CA MET A 242 45.19 3.62 -28.35
C MET A 242 45.07 2.10 -28.43
N MET A 243 46.09 1.39 -28.95
CA MET A 243 46.11 -0.07 -28.96
C MET A 243 46.19 -0.64 -27.54
N MET A 244 46.97 -0.03 -26.64
CA MET A 244 46.99 -0.46 -25.23
C MET A 244 45.67 -0.18 -24.50
N LEU A 245 45.01 0.94 -24.79
CA LEU A 245 43.67 1.24 -24.28
C LEU A 245 42.62 0.27 -24.83
N ALA A 246 42.64 0.02 -26.14
CA ALA A 246 41.75 -0.93 -26.79
C ALA A 246 41.97 -2.35 -26.26
N PHE A 247 43.21 -2.77 -26.01
CA PHE A 247 43.53 -4.07 -25.43
C PHE A 247 43.03 -4.19 -23.98
N ARG A 248 43.19 -3.14 -23.16
CA ARG A 248 42.62 -3.11 -21.81
C ARG A 248 41.09 -3.16 -21.84
N LEU A 249 40.46 -2.36 -22.69
CA LEU A 249 39.00 -2.37 -22.85
C LEU A 249 38.50 -3.73 -23.37
N LEU A 250 39.24 -4.36 -24.29
CA LEU A 250 38.92 -5.70 -24.77
C LEU A 250 38.91 -6.70 -23.61
N ILE A 251 39.96 -6.72 -22.78
CA ILE A 251 40.10 -7.69 -21.69
C ILE A 251 39.12 -7.43 -20.54
N PHE A 252 38.97 -6.17 -20.11
CA PHE A 252 38.21 -5.83 -18.92
C PHE A 252 36.72 -5.55 -19.18
N VAL A 253 36.34 -5.29 -20.44
CA VAL A 253 34.95 -4.98 -20.80
C VAL A 253 34.42 -5.98 -21.82
N LEU A 254 35.02 -6.07 -23.00
CA LEU A 254 34.42 -6.87 -24.09
C LEU A 254 34.45 -8.37 -23.85
N ILE A 255 35.55 -8.94 -23.34
CA ILE A 255 35.63 -10.37 -23.03
C ILE A 255 34.60 -10.79 -21.97
N PRO A 256 34.52 -10.14 -20.78
CA PRO A 256 33.51 -10.53 -19.79
C PRO A 256 32.09 -10.25 -20.27
N THR A 257 31.85 -9.17 -21.03
CA THR A 257 30.54 -8.93 -21.67
C THR A 257 30.18 -10.03 -22.66
N PHE A 258 31.12 -10.45 -23.51
CA PHE A 258 30.90 -11.52 -24.48
C PHE A 258 30.65 -12.86 -23.78
N ALA A 259 31.36 -13.15 -22.69
CA ALA A 259 31.11 -14.33 -21.87
C ALA A 259 29.69 -14.34 -21.29
N VAL A 260 29.21 -13.20 -20.78
CA VAL A 260 27.83 -13.05 -20.29
C VAL A 260 26.81 -13.19 -21.42
N GLY A 261 27.06 -12.56 -22.57
CA GLY A 261 26.18 -12.68 -23.73
C GLY A 261 26.11 -14.10 -24.27
N TRP A 262 27.25 -14.81 -24.30
CA TRP A 262 27.31 -16.22 -24.67
C TRP A 262 26.52 -17.10 -23.69
N TYR A 263 26.66 -16.85 -22.38
CA TYR A 263 25.88 -17.55 -21.36
C TYR A 263 24.38 -17.39 -21.61
N TYR A 264 23.88 -16.16 -21.72
CA TYR A 264 22.44 -15.92 -21.90
C TYR A 264 21.89 -16.39 -23.26
N ALA A 265 22.73 -16.49 -24.30
CA ALA A 265 22.31 -16.92 -25.62
C ALA A 265 22.37 -18.44 -25.85
N ARG A 266 23.23 -19.17 -25.13
CA ARG A 266 23.49 -20.59 -25.39
C ARG A 266 23.33 -21.52 -24.18
N VAL A 267 23.54 -21.02 -22.97
CA VAL A 267 23.58 -21.84 -21.75
C VAL A 267 22.34 -21.64 -20.90
N ALA A 268 21.87 -20.40 -20.79
CA ALA A 268 20.73 -20.07 -19.94
C ALA A 268 19.44 -20.73 -20.46
N SER A 269 18.70 -21.36 -19.55
CA SER A 269 17.45 -22.04 -19.90
C SER A 269 16.33 -21.04 -20.18
N PRO A 270 15.48 -21.32 -21.19
CA PRO A 270 14.29 -20.52 -21.42
C PRO A 270 13.33 -20.65 -20.24
N LEU A 271 12.78 -19.52 -19.80
CA LEU A 271 11.74 -19.46 -18.78
C LEU A 271 10.54 -18.69 -19.32
N TYR A 272 9.36 -19.17 -18.97
CA TYR A 272 8.07 -18.73 -19.47
C TYR A 272 7.30 -18.05 -18.34
N ALA A 273 6.88 -16.81 -18.56
CA ALA A 273 6.11 -16.06 -17.58
C ALA A 273 4.62 -16.04 -17.95
N THR A 274 3.77 -16.53 -17.06
CA THR A 274 2.33 -16.40 -17.15
C THR A 274 1.86 -15.24 -16.28
N PHE A 275 1.20 -14.29 -16.92
CA PHE A 275 0.60 -13.13 -16.25
C PHE A 275 -0.86 -13.41 -15.91
N THR A 276 -1.28 -12.97 -14.74
CA THR A 276 -2.66 -13.08 -14.25
C THR A 276 -2.98 -11.84 -13.44
N GLN A 277 -4.19 -11.35 -13.60
CA GLN A 277 -4.70 -10.22 -12.83
C GLN A 277 -6.04 -10.59 -12.23
N PHE A 278 -6.20 -10.37 -10.94
CA PHE A 278 -7.43 -10.69 -10.24
C PHE A 278 -7.75 -9.68 -9.15
N GLN A 279 -9.03 -9.60 -8.80
CA GLN A 279 -9.54 -8.71 -7.77
C GLN A 279 -10.35 -9.52 -6.77
N ILE A 280 -10.23 -9.15 -5.49
CA ILE A 280 -11.10 -9.66 -4.43
C ILE A 280 -12.32 -8.74 -4.38
N GLN A 281 -13.49 -9.30 -4.68
CA GLN A 281 -14.75 -8.57 -4.60
C GLN A 281 -15.55 -9.10 -3.42
N THR A 282 -16.07 -8.18 -2.61
CA THR A 282 -17.09 -8.51 -1.63
C THR A 282 -18.43 -8.47 -2.35
N ALA A 283 -19.29 -9.47 -2.14
CA ALA A 283 -20.69 -9.40 -2.52
C ALA A 283 -21.45 -8.40 -1.62
N ASP A 284 -21.05 -7.13 -1.63
CA ASP A 284 -21.86 -6.06 -1.09
C ASP A 284 -23.07 -5.91 -2.00
N GLY A 285 -24.14 -6.63 -1.65
CA GLY A 285 -25.46 -6.37 -2.18
C GLY A 285 -25.78 -4.91 -1.89
N GLY A 286 -25.72 -4.07 -2.93
CA GLY A 286 -26.02 -2.66 -2.86
C GLY A 286 -27.39 -2.44 -2.23
N SER A 287 -27.43 -2.20 -0.91
CA SER A 287 -28.64 -1.87 -0.19
C SER A 287 -28.33 -1.25 1.18
N SER A 288 -27.67 -0.09 1.19
CA SER A 288 -27.98 0.94 2.17
C SER A 288 -27.54 2.29 1.62
N GLY A 289 -28.44 2.91 0.84
CA GLY A 289 -28.37 4.34 0.57
C GLY A 289 -28.41 5.09 1.90
N GLY A 290 -27.24 5.48 2.38
CA GLY A 290 -27.07 6.25 3.60
C GLY A 290 -25.82 7.09 3.44
N VAL A 291 -25.92 8.36 3.83
CA VAL A 291 -24.82 9.34 3.91
C VAL A 291 -23.55 8.79 4.59
N SER A 292 -23.66 7.71 5.37
CA SER A 292 -22.53 7.00 5.95
C SER A 292 -21.62 6.29 4.94
N SER A 293 -22.13 5.83 3.78
CA SER A 293 -21.31 5.23 2.72
C SER A 293 -20.49 6.26 1.92
N LEU A 294 -20.86 7.54 2.00
CA LEU A 294 -20.10 8.65 1.41
C LEU A 294 -18.99 9.17 2.33
N LEU A 295 -19.05 8.86 3.63
CA LEU A 295 -18.10 9.29 4.65
C LEU A 295 -17.17 8.16 5.14
N GLY A 296 -17.56 6.89 4.98
CA GLY A 296 -16.75 5.72 5.27
C GLY A 296 -16.23 5.10 3.98
N GLY A 297 -15.00 5.43 3.58
CA GLY A 297 -14.37 4.98 2.35
C GLY A 297 -14.47 3.46 2.14
N SER A 298 -15.32 3.06 1.19
CA SER A 298 -15.50 1.68 0.71
C SER A 298 -14.24 1.06 0.09
N GLY A 299 -13.15 1.82 -0.05
CA GLY A 299 -11.87 1.32 -0.54
C GLY A 299 -10.90 0.81 0.53
N MET A 300 -11.17 0.99 1.83
CA MET A 300 -10.16 0.65 2.87
C MET A 300 -10.20 -0.82 3.33
N GLY A 301 -11.36 -1.48 3.25
CA GLY A 301 -11.52 -2.89 3.64
C GLY A 301 -11.02 -3.89 2.59
N THR A 302 -11.11 -3.56 1.30
CA THR A 302 -10.60 -4.42 0.21
C THR A 302 -9.06 -4.41 0.14
N ASN A 303 -8.43 -3.35 0.66
CA ASN A 303 -6.98 -3.25 0.75
C ASN A 303 -6.39 -4.31 1.71
N THR A 304 -7.03 -4.58 2.85
CA THR A 304 -6.45 -5.51 3.86
C THR A 304 -6.48 -6.95 3.38
N ASP A 305 -7.55 -7.37 2.71
CA ASP A 305 -7.69 -8.74 2.21
C ASP A 305 -6.73 -9.00 1.05
N SER A 306 -6.57 -8.02 0.15
CA SER A 306 -5.62 -8.07 -0.96
C SER A 306 -4.17 -8.18 -0.46
N VAL A 307 -3.82 -7.41 0.56
CA VAL A 307 -2.49 -7.46 1.19
C VAL A 307 -2.28 -8.78 1.94
N ALA A 308 -3.30 -9.32 2.60
CA ALA A 308 -3.21 -10.62 3.28
C ALA A 308 -2.99 -11.76 2.27
N VAL A 309 -3.74 -11.77 1.16
CA VAL A 309 -3.55 -12.73 0.07
C VAL A 309 -2.18 -12.60 -0.57
N GLN A 310 -1.73 -11.37 -0.86
CA GLN A 310 -0.37 -11.13 -1.36
C GLN A 310 0.67 -11.74 -0.41
N SER A 311 0.56 -11.43 0.89
CA SER A 311 1.51 -11.91 1.91
C SER A 311 1.49 -13.45 2.04
N TYR A 312 0.32 -14.07 1.89
CA TYR A 312 0.20 -15.52 1.88
C TYR A 312 0.84 -16.14 0.64
N LEU A 313 0.54 -15.62 -0.55
CA LEU A 313 1.07 -16.17 -1.80
C LEU A 313 2.59 -15.96 -1.94
N THR A 314 3.17 -14.93 -1.34
CA THR A 314 4.65 -14.76 -1.27
C THR A 314 5.30 -15.53 -0.11
N SER A 315 4.50 -16.25 0.70
CA SER A 315 5.02 -16.97 1.86
C SER A 315 5.60 -18.34 1.52
N ARG A 316 6.40 -18.88 2.45
CA ARG A 316 6.88 -20.27 2.41
C ARG A 316 5.73 -21.28 2.39
N ASP A 317 4.60 -20.96 3.01
CA ASP A 317 3.46 -21.86 3.09
C ASP A 317 2.86 -22.12 1.70
N ALA A 318 2.65 -21.04 0.92
CA ALA A 318 2.21 -21.16 -0.47
C ALA A 318 3.20 -21.95 -1.35
N MET A 319 4.51 -21.73 -1.17
CA MET A 319 5.54 -22.49 -1.88
C MET A 319 5.55 -23.98 -1.51
N LEU A 320 5.49 -24.32 -0.22
CA LEU A 320 5.46 -25.71 0.24
C LEU A 320 4.21 -26.43 -0.26
N ARG A 321 3.08 -25.72 -0.26
CA ARG A 321 1.83 -26.24 -0.81
C ARG A 321 1.88 -26.43 -2.32
N LEU A 322 2.46 -25.47 -3.05
CA LEU A 322 2.67 -25.60 -4.50
C LEU A 322 3.62 -26.77 -4.82
N ASP A 323 4.65 -26.99 -4.00
CA ASP A 323 5.54 -28.14 -4.11
C ASP A 323 4.80 -29.46 -3.88
N ALA A 324 3.96 -29.54 -2.85
CA ALA A 324 3.16 -30.74 -2.57
C ALA A 324 2.15 -31.07 -3.69
N ASP A 325 1.47 -30.05 -4.22
CA ASP A 325 0.36 -30.25 -5.17
C ASP A 325 0.82 -30.35 -6.62
N LYS A 326 1.86 -29.59 -7.01
CA LYS A 326 2.34 -29.46 -8.40
C LYS A 326 3.81 -29.80 -8.61
N GLY A 327 4.57 -30.10 -7.55
CA GLY A 327 5.97 -30.47 -7.66
C GLY A 327 6.87 -29.31 -8.08
N PHE A 328 6.69 -28.13 -7.48
CA PHE A 328 7.50 -26.94 -7.72
C PHE A 328 9.01 -27.24 -7.72
N LYS A 329 9.55 -27.88 -6.68
CA LYS A 329 10.99 -28.18 -6.62
C LYS A 329 11.43 -29.10 -7.76
N ARG A 330 10.63 -30.12 -8.05
CA ARG A 330 10.92 -31.07 -9.12
C ARG A 330 11.05 -30.36 -10.47
N ALA A 331 10.20 -29.36 -10.73
CA ALA A 331 10.29 -28.57 -11.96
C ALA A 331 11.64 -27.86 -12.07
N TYR A 332 12.20 -27.35 -10.97
CA TYR A 332 13.48 -26.64 -10.94
C TYR A 332 14.71 -27.53 -10.72
N GLN A 333 14.52 -28.81 -10.39
CA GLN A 333 15.58 -29.82 -10.27
C GLN A 333 15.90 -30.51 -11.60
N ASP A 334 15.16 -30.20 -12.67
CA ASP A 334 15.35 -30.85 -13.96
C ASP A 334 16.77 -30.60 -14.52
N PRO A 335 17.48 -31.64 -15.00
CA PRO A 335 18.82 -31.51 -15.56
C PRO A 335 18.92 -30.57 -16.78
N SER A 336 17.81 -30.27 -17.46
CA SER A 336 17.75 -29.33 -18.59
C SER A 336 17.83 -27.86 -18.16
N ILE A 337 17.70 -27.58 -16.86
CA ILE A 337 17.83 -26.23 -16.31
C ILE A 337 19.32 -25.89 -16.14
N ASP A 338 19.66 -24.63 -16.42
CA ASP A 338 21.03 -24.14 -16.33
C ASP A 338 21.59 -24.35 -14.91
N PRO A 339 22.92 -24.58 -14.76
CA PRO A 339 23.49 -24.89 -13.46
C PRO A 339 23.36 -23.77 -12.41
N ILE A 340 23.02 -22.55 -12.83
CA ILE A 340 22.93 -21.39 -11.94
C ILE A 340 21.54 -21.29 -11.33
N LYS A 341 20.48 -21.59 -12.08
CA LYS A 341 19.08 -21.55 -11.63
C LYS A 341 18.55 -22.92 -11.20
N ARG A 342 19.23 -24.00 -11.58
CA ARG A 342 18.82 -25.35 -11.22
C ARG A 342 18.95 -25.56 -9.72
N LEU A 343 17.90 -26.14 -9.15
CA LEU A 343 17.89 -26.54 -7.76
C LEU A 343 18.58 -27.91 -7.63
N GLU A 344 19.47 -28.06 -6.63
CA GLU A 344 20.11 -29.35 -6.35
C GLU A 344 19.08 -30.40 -5.88
N ALA A 345 19.38 -31.68 -6.11
CA ALA A 345 18.45 -32.77 -5.82
C ALA A 345 18.09 -32.90 -4.32
N ASP A 346 19.01 -32.50 -3.45
CA ASP A 346 18.89 -32.49 -1.99
C ASP A 346 18.73 -31.07 -1.41
N ALA A 347 18.33 -30.10 -2.25
CA ALA A 347 18.20 -28.71 -1.84
C ALA A 347 17.22 -28.54 -0.66
N THR A 348 17.57 -27.61 0.24
CA THR A 348 16.73 -27.26 1.38
C THR A 348 15.49 -26.49 0.93
N ASN A 349 14.47 -26.45 1.79
CA ASN A 349 13.28 -25.63 1.54
C ASN A 349 13.60 -24.13 1.40
N GLU A 350 14.68 -23.65 2.04
CA GLU A 350 15.09 -22.25 1.91
C GLU A 350 15.66 -21.96 0.52
N ALA A 351 16.51 -22.84 -0.02
CA ALA A 351 17.01 -22.70 -1.39
C ALA A 351 15.86 -22.77 -2.43
N ALA A 352 14.86 -23.63 -2.19
CA ALA A 352 13.66 -23.67 -3.01
C ALA A 352 12.82 -22.39 -2.86
N PHE A 353 12.78 -21.80 -1.67
CA PHE A 353 12.05 -20.56 -1.41
C PHE A 353 12.69 -19.37 -2.12
N ASP A 354 14.02 -19.28 -2.15
CA ASP A 354 14.74 -18.22 -2.89
C ASP A 354 14.37 -18.28 -4.39
N VAL A 355 14.33 -19.49 -4.97
CA VAL A 355 13.89 -19.70 -6.36
C VAL A 355 12.40 -19.34 -6.54
N TYR A 356 11.56 -19.63 -5.55
CA TYR A 356 10.15 -19.28 -5.56
C TYR A 356 9.93 -17.77 -5.55
N GLU A 357 10.65 -17.02 -4.71
CA GLU A 357 10.56 -15.56 -4.63
C GLU A 357 10.96 -14.90 -5.97
N ASP A 358 11.98 -15.44 -6.64
CA ASP A 358 12.39 -14.99 -7.97
C ASP A 358 11.38 -15.36 -9.08
N SER A 359 10.63 -16.44 -8.89
CA SER A 359 9.74 -17.03 -9.91
C SER A 359 8.28 -16.59 -9.77
N VAL A 360 7.80 -16.29 -8.56
CA VAL A 360 6.42 -15.92 -8.28
C VAL A 360 6.39 -14.49 -7.76
N LYS A 361 6.04 -13.55 -8.63
CA LYS A 361 6.01 -12.12 -8.31
C LYS A 361 4.57 -11.65 -8.21
N ILE A 362 4.24 -11.04 -7.08
CA ILE A 362 2.88 -10.61 -6.77
C ILE A 362 2.90 -9.16 -6.32
N GLY A 363 2.23 -8.31 -7.07
CA GLY A 363 2.09 -6.88 -6.80
C GLY A 363 0.63 -6.51 -6.58
N TYR A 364 0.36 -5.77 -5.51
CA TYR A 364 -0.93 -5.12 -5.30
C TYR A 364 -0.90 -3.69 -5.83
N ASP A 365 -1.84 -3.33 -6.72
CA ASP A 365 -2.05 -1.94 -7.12
C ASP A 365 -3.22 -1.35 -6.32
N PRO A 366 -2.96 -0.43 -5.37
CA PRO A 366 -4.02 0.18 -4.56
C PRO A 366 -4.91 1.15 -5.35
N THR A 367 -4.49 1.61 -6.52
CA THR A 367 -5.26 2.52 -7.38
C THR A 367 -6.36 1.76 -8.11
N GLU A 368 -6.02 0.59 -8.66
CA GLU A 368 -6.95 -0.27 -9.41
C GLU A 368 -7.63 -1.31 -8.51
N GLY A 369 -7.10 -1.58 -7.31
CA GLY A 369 -7.62 -2.58 -6.39
C GLY A 369 -7.46 -4.01 -6.92
N VAL A 370 -6.38 -4.26 -7.66
CA VAL A 370 -6.09 -5.53 -8.36
C VAL A 370 -4.76 -6.12 -7.89
N LEU A 371 -4.68 -7.44 -7.84
CA LEU A 371 -3.44 -8.18 -7.68
C LEU A 371 -2.94 -8.61 -9.06
N ASN A 372 -1.72 -8.19 -9.37
CA ASN A 372 -0.96 -8.62 -10.53
C ASN A 372 -0.03 -9.74 -10.10
N MET A 373 -0.18 -10.91 -10.73
CA MET A 373 0.64 -12.07 -10.47
C MET A 373 1.37 -12.48 -11.74
N GLU A 374 2.68 -12.64 -11.62
CA GLU A 374 3.57 -13.19 -12.63
C GLU A 374 4.17 -14.49 -12.09
N VAL A 375 3.93 -15.59 -12.80
CA VAL A 375 4.49 -16.89 -12.46
C VAL A 375 5.41 -17.34 -13.58
N ILE A 376 6.69 -17.47 -13.24
CA ILE A 376 7.76 -17.89 -14.13
C ILE A 376 8.00 -19.38 -13.92
N ALA A 377 8.09 -20.15 -15.00
CA ALA A 377 8.45 -21.56 -14.93
C ALA A 377 9.31 -22.00 -16.13
N PRO A 378 10.02 -23.15 -16.03
CA PRO A 378 10.81 -23.71 -17.13
C PRO A 378 9.99 -24.21 -18.33
N ASP A 379 8.70 -24.47 -18.13
CA ASP A 379 7.77 -24.94 -19.15
C ASP A 379 6.52 -24.04 -19.20
N PRO A 380 5.99 -23.71 -20.39
CA PRO A 380 4.86 -22.80 -20.52
C PRO A 380 3.53 -23.37 -20.01
N GLN A 381 3.37 -24.70 -19.95
CA GLN A 381 2.18 -25.30 -19.33
C GLN A 381 2.33 -25.32 -17.82
N LEU A 382 3.52 -25.62 -17.30
CA LEU A 382 3.79 -25.54 -15.87
C LEU A 382 3.57 -24.13 -15.31
N SER A 383 3.94 -23.06 -16.03
CA SER A 383 3.68 -21.68 -15.57
C SER A 383 2.18 -21.40 -15.40
N VAL A 384 1.35 -21.94 -16.29
CA VAL A 384 -0.12 -21.85 -16.19
C VAL A 384 -0.65 -22.71 -15.05
N GLU A 385 -0.15 -23.95 -14.90
CA GLU A 385 -0.58 -24.84 -13.83
C GLU A 385 -0.25 -24.28 -12.44
N PHE A 386 0.94 -23.71 -12.27
CA PHE A 386 1.35 -23.04 -11.04
C PHE A 386 0.50 -21.80 -10.79
N SER A 387 0.26 -20.96 -11.81
CA SER A 387 -0.62 -19.81 -11.68
C SER A 387 -2.04 -20.21 -11.25
N ARG A 388 -2.66 -21.21 -11.90
CA ARG A 388 -3.99 -21.70 -11.51
C ARG A 388 -4.03 -22.26 -10.10
N ALA A 389 -2.99 -22.98 -9.68
CA ALA A 389 -2.88 -23.50 -8.32
C ALA A 389 -2.81 -22.35 -7.30
N LEU A 390 -1.96 -21.35 -7.53
CA LEU A 390 -1.84 -20.18 -6.65
C LEU A 390 -3.14 -19.36 -6.58
N ILE A 391 -3.86 -19.19 -7.69
CA ILE A 391 -5.20 -18.57 -7.70
C ILE A 391 -6.16 -19.36 -6.80
N SER A 392 -6.18 -20.69 -6.92
CA SER A 392 -7.04 -21.53 -6.08
C SER A 392 -6.66 -21.44 -4.60
N TYR A 393 -5.37 -21.33 -4.27
CA TYR A 393 -4.94 -21.13 -2.90
C TYR A 393 -5.35 -19.75 -2.37
N ALA A 394 -5.30 -18.72 -3.21
CA ALA A 394 -5.77 -17.38 -2.89
C ALA A 394 -7.27 -17.38 -2.57
N GLU A 395 -8.08 -18.02 -3.41
CA GLU A 395 -9.53 -18.17 -3.21
C GLU A 395 -9.84 -18.86 -1.88
N GLN A 396 -9.20 -20.00 -1.60
CA GLN A 396 -9.38 -20.71 -0.34
C GLN A 396 -8.91 -19.91 0.88
N GLN A 397 -7.84 -19.12 0.74
CA GLN A 397 -7.36 -18.27 1.82
C GLN A 397 -8.39 -17.17 2.14
N VAL A 398 -8.99 -16.55 1.12
CA VAL A 398 -10.07 -15.57 1.29
C VAL A 398 -11.30 -16.21 1.94
N ASP A 399 -11.69 -17.40 1.50
CA ASP A 399 -12.80 -18.14 2.09
C ASP A 399 -12.54 -18.49 3.56
N ALA A 400 -11.34 -18.95 3.89
CA ALA A 400 -10.97 -19.32 5.25
C ALA A 400 -10.99 -18.11 6.21
N MET A 401 -10.58 -16.92 5.75
CA MET A 401 -10.59 -15.70 6.55
C MET A 401 -12.02 -15.29 6.96
N THR A 402 -13.02 -15.58 6.12
CA THR A 402 -14.41 -15.18 6.39
C THR A 402 -15.26 -16.30 6.98
N SER A 403 -14.98 -17.56 6.62
CA SER A 403 -15.81 -18.72 7.00
C SER A 403 -15.89 -18.88 8.52
N ARG A 404 -14.77 -18.75 9.24
CA ARG A 404 -14.74 -18.89 10.70
C ARG A 404 -15.57 -17.82 11.40
N MET A 405 -15.35 -16.54 11.06
CA MET A 405 -16.12 -15.46 11.67
C MET A 405 -17.62 -15.59 11.39
N ARG A 406 -18.00 -16.02 10.18
CA ARG A 406 -19.41 -16.25 9.83
C ARG A 406 -20.02 -17.41 10.63
N ALA A 407 -19.31 -18.52 10.75
CA ALA A 407 -19.74 -19.67 11.55
C ALA A 407 -19.92 -19.26 13.02
N ASP A 408 -18.93 -18.58 13.61
CA ASP A 408 -18.97 -18.14 15.00
C ASP A 408 -20.13 -17.15 15.26
N GLN A 409 -20.37 -16.20 14.36
CA GLN A 409 -21.49 -15.25 14.48
C GLN A 409 -22.85 -15.94 14.36
N MET A 410 -23.01 -16.86 13.41
CA MET A 410 -24.25 -17.62 13.23
C MET A 410 -24.50 -18.54 14.43
N ASP A 411 -23.49 -19.28 14.88
CA ASP A 411 -23.58 -20.18 16.03
C ASP A 411 -23.93 -19.41 17.30
N GLY A 412 -23.31 -18.25 17.53
CA GLY A 412 -23.64 -17.37 18.65
C GLY A 412 -25.08 -16.84 18.60
N ALA A 413 -25.57 -16.47 17.42
CA ALA A 413 -26.94 -16.00 17.24
C ALA A 413 -27.97 -17.13 17.46
N ILE A 414 -27.69 -18.33 16.97
CA ILE A 414 -28.53 -19.52 17.20
C ILE A 414 -28.57 -19.87 18.69
N GLN A 415 -27.43 -19.88 19.37
CA GLN A 415 -27.36 -20.15 20.82
C GLN A 415 -28.15 -19.12 21.62
N THR A 416 -28.03 -17.83 21.27
CA THR A 416 -28.77 -16.75 21.93
C THR A 416 -30.28 -16.90 21.73
N TYR A 417 -30.71 -17.28 20.52
CA TYR A 417 -32.12 -17.55 20.23
C TYR A 417 -32.66 -18.74 21.03
N GLN A 418 -31.94 -19.87 21.05
CA GLN A 418 -32.34 -21.07 21.79
C GLN A 418 -32.40 -20.82 23.31
N ASP A 419 -31.45 -20.07 23.86
CA ASP A 419 -31.45 -19.68 25.26
C ASP A 419 -32.62 -18.73 25.58
N ALA A 420 -32.92 -17.76 24.70
CA ALA A 420 -34.07 -16.88 24.86
C ALA A 420 -35.41 -17.65 24.78
N GLU A 421 -35.50 -18.63 23.87
CA GLU A 421 -36.68 -19.50 23.73
C GLU A 421 -36.89 -20.33 25.01
N ALA A 422 -35.83 -20.99 25.51
CA ALA A 422 -35.90 -21.77 26.74
C ALA A 422 -36.31 -20.92 27.96
N LYS A 423 -35.77 -19.70 28.08
CA LYS A 423 -36.11 -18.76 29.15
C LYS A 423 -37.53 -18.23 29.04
N MET A 424 -38.04 -18.01 27.83
CA MET A 424 -39.43 -17.62 27.59
C MET A 424 -40.39 -18.74 28.01
N LEU A 425 -40.11 -19.97 27.60
CA LEU A 425 -40.89 -21.15 27.99
C LEU A 425 -40.88 -21.36 29.51
N ALA A 426 -39.72 -21.19 30.17
CA ALA A 426 -39.62 -21.28 31.62
C ALA A 426 -40.43 -20.18 32.34
N ALA A 427 -40.41 -18.94 31.83
CA ALA A 427 -41.23 -17.85 32.38
C ALA A 427 -42.74 -18.12 32.19
N GLN A 428 -43.13 -18.64 31.03
CA GLN A 428 -44.51 -19.04 30.76
C GLN A 428 -44.99 -20.15 31.71
N GLN A 429 -44.17 -21.19 31.91
CA GLN A 429 -44.44 -22.26 32.88
C GLN A 429 -44.55 -21.71 34.30
N ARG A 430 -43.68 -20.77 34.68
CA ARG A 430 -43.72 -20.15 36.01
C ARG A 430 -45.02 -19.40 36.26
N VAL A 431 -45.52 -18.66 35.28
CA VAL A 431 -46.84 -18.00 35.35
C VAL A 431 -47.95 -19.05 35.53
N GLN A 432 -47.93 -20.12 34.73
CA GLN A 432 -48.91 -21.20 34.82
C GLN A 432 -48.88 -21.91 36.18
N GLU A 433 -47.70 -22.22 36.71
CA GLU A 433 -47.52 -22.82 38.03
C GLU A 433 -48.05 -21.92 39.16
N LEU A 434 -47.83 -20.60 39.06
CA LEU A 434 -48.39 -19.64 40.00
C LEU A 434 -49.91 -19.62 39.93
N GLN A 435 -50.50 -19.59 38.74
CA GLN A 435 -51.96 -19.65 38.57
C GLN A 435 -52.55 -20.95 39.14
N GLN A 436 -51.90 -22.10 38.93
CA GLN A 436 -52.34 -23.40 39.45
C GLN A 436 -52.20 -23.50 40.97
N THR A 437 -51.03 -23.15 41.53
CA THR A 437 -50.73 -23.27 42.96
C THR A 437 -51.60 -22.33 43.79
N LEU A 438 -51.84 -21.14 43.27
CA LEU A 438 -52.58 -20.12 44.00
C LEU A 438 -54.09 -20.36 43.88
N GLY A 439 -54.55 -21.14 42.90
CA GLY A 439 -55.97 -21.49 42.73
C GLY A 439 -56.88 -20.28 42.47
N VAL A 440 -56.26 -19.13 42.18
CA VAL A 440 -56.91 -17.87 41.90
C VAL A 440 -56.68 -17.57 40.43
N LEU A 441 -57.77 -17.62 39.65
CA LEU A 441 -57.71 -17.36 38.20
C LEU A 441 -57.35 -15.89 37.91
N ASP A 442 -57.83 -14.98 38.75
CA ASP A 442 -57.52 -13.54 38.71
C ASP A 442 -57.52 -12.95 40.14
N PRO A 443 -56.35 -12.66 40.72
CA PRO A 443 -56.26 -12.11 42.08
C PRO A 443 -56.81 -10.69 42.18
N VAL A 444 -56.86 -9.95 41.08
CA VAL A 444 -57.48 -8.62 41.04
C VAL A 444 -59.00 -8.77 41.11
N ALA A 445 -59.58 -9.70 40.36
CA ALA A 445 -61.01 -10.00 40.45
C ALA A 445 -61.41 -10.46 41.86
N GLU A 446 -60.66 -11.39 42.47
CA GLU A 446 -60.98 -11.89 43.81
C GLU A 446 -60.80 -10.81 44.89
N SER A 447 -59.75 -9.99 44.81
CA SER A 447 -59.57 -8.83 45.69
C SER A 447 -60.70 -7.81 45.54
N THR A 448 -61.23 -7.62 44.33
CA THR A 448 -62.36 -6.72 44.07
C THR A 448 -63.65 -7.23 44.72
N VAL A 449 -63.88 -8.55 44.68
CA VAL A 449 -65.02 -9.18 45.36
C VAL A 449 -64.93 -9.03 46.88
N VAL A 450 -63.76 -9.26 47.48
CA VAL A 450 -63.56 -9.09 48.93
C VAL A 450 -63.72 -7.62 49.34
N MET A 451 -63.16 -6.69 48.55
CA MET A 451 -63.34 -5.26 48.81
C MET A 451 -64.80 -4.83 48.70
N GLY A 452 -65.56 -5.39 47.75
CA GLY A 452 -67.01 -5.17 47.65
C GLY A 452 -67.77 -5.63 48.90
N LYS A 453 -67.39 -6.77 49.50
CA LYS A 453 -67.94 -7.24 50.78
C LYS A 453 -67.60 -6.28 51.93
N VAL A 454 -66.36 -5.78 52.00
CA VAL A 454 -65.96 -4.79 53.01
C VAL A 454 -66.83 -3.54 52.89
N THR A 455 -67.02 -3.01 51.67
CA THR A 455 -67.86 -1.83 51.44
C THR A 455 -69.31 -2.06 51.87
N GLU A 456 -69.89 -3.23 51.56
CA GLU A 456 -71.24 -3.59 52.00
C GLU A 456 -71.35 -3.67 53.53
N LEU A 457 -70.40 -4.31 54.21
CA LEU A 457 -70.37 -4.40 55.66
C LEU A 457 -70.16 -3.03 56.33
N GLU A 458 -69.35 -2.15 55.75
CA GLU A 458 -69.17 -0.77 56.22
C GLU A 458 -70.43 0.07 56.06
N SER A 459 -71.19 -0.14 54.98
CA SER A 459 -72.51 0.47 54.77
C SER A 459 -73.49 0.05 55.87
N GLN A 460 -73.57 -1.25 56.16
CA GLN A 460 -74.41 -1.80 57.24
C GLN A 460 -73.99 -1.28 58.62
N LEU A 461 -72.68 -1.20 58.88
CA LEU A 461 -72.12 -0.65 60.11
C LEU A 461 -72.52 0.81 60.30
N THR A 462 -72.43 1.61 59.24
CA THR A 462 -72.81 3.03 59.25
C THR A 462 -74.30 3.20 59.52
N ALA A 463 -75.16 2.38 58.90
CA ALA A 463 -76.60 2.38 59.14
C ALA A 463 -76.92 2.06 60.61
N LYS A 464 -76.26 1.07 61.21
CA LYS A 464 -76.44 0.70 62.63
C LYS A 464 -75.92 1.75 63.59
N GLN A 465 -74.83 2.44 63.27
CA GLN A 465 -74.33 3.58 64.05
C GLN A 465 -75.31 4.75 64.06
N LEU A 466 -75.93 5.04 62.91
CA LEU A 466 -76.97 6.06 62.81
C LEU A 466 -78.20 5.68 63.65
N GLU A 467 -78.65 4.41 63.58
CA GLU A 467 -79.73 3.88 64.41
C GLU A 467 -79.42 4.05 65.92
N LEU A 468 -78.20 3.74 66.36
CA LEU A 468 -77.76 3.96 67.74
C LEU A 468 -77.83 5.44 68.14
N GLY A 469 -77.35 6.34 67.26
CA GLY A 469 -77.41 7.79 67.49
C GLY A 469 -78.84 8.29 67.66
N GLN A 470 -79.78 7.78 66.86
CA GLN A 470 -81.21 8.09 66.97
C GLN A 470 -81.80 7.59 68.29
N LEU A 471 -81.47 6.37 68.71
CA LEU A 471 -81.95 5.81 70.00
C LEU A 471 -81.44 6.63 71.20
N LEU A 472 -80.19 7.10 71.15
CA LEU A 472 -79.58 7.89 72.22
C LEU A 472 -80.04 9.36 72.26
N ALA A 473 -80.64 9.87 71.18
CA ALA A 473 -81.21 11.22 71.15
C ALA A 473 -82.50 11.35 71.99
N ASN A 474 -83.10 10.24 72.40
CA ASN A 474 -84.27 10.22 73.28
C ASN A 474 -83.86 10.40 74.76
N ALA A 475 -84.56 11.26 75.51
CA ALA A 475 -84.25 11.57 76.91
C ALA A 475 -84.36 10.37 77.88
N ARG A 476 -85.11 9.31 77.51
CA ARG A 476 -85.19 8.03 78.24
C ARG A 476 -85.11 6.85 77.26
N PRO A 477 -83.91 6.46 76.82
CA PRO A 477 -83.74 5.41 75.83
C PRO A 477 -84.05 4.02 76.41
N VAL A 478 -84.62 3.13 75.59
CA VAL A 478 -84.89 1.73 75.95
C VAL A 478 -83.57 0.96 75.89
N GLN A 479 -83.01 0.62 77.06
CA GLN A 479 -81.66 0.05 77.15
C GLN A 479 -81.51 -1.26 76.38
N SER A 480 -82.52 -2.14 76.37
CA SER A 480 -82.45 -3.40 75.62
C SER A 480 -82.26 -3.21 74.11
N ARG A 481 -82.81 -2.13 73.52
CA ARG A 481 -82.61 -1.80 72.10
C ARG A 481 -81.23 -1.19 71.86
N VAL A 482 -80.77 -0.33 72.77
CA VAL A 482 -79.43 0.27 72.70
C VAL A 482 -78.36 -0.81 72.76
N ASP A 483 -78.49 -1.77 73.68
CA ASP A 483 -77.52 -2.86 73.85
C ASP A 483 -77.54 -3.83 72.66
N ALA A 484 -78.71 -4.10 72.07
CA ALA A 484 -78.82 -4.90 70.86
C ALA A 484 -78.08 -4.25 69.67
N VAL A 485 -78.32 -2.96 69.41
CA VAL A 485 -77.66 -2.22 68.31
C VAL A 485 -76.16 -2.06 68.57
N ARG A 486 -75.73 -1.86 69.82
CA ARG A 486 -74.30 -1.89 70.18
C ARG A 486 -73.66 -3.24 69.87
N GLY A 487 -74.34 -4.34 70.20
CA GLY A 487 -73.88 -5.69 69.86
C GLY A 487 -73.79 -5.93 68.35
N ASP A 488 -74.74 -5.40 67.56
CA ASP A 488 -74.67 -5.45 66.09
C ASP A 488 -73.45 -4.69 65.55
N ILE A 489 -73.19 -3.48 66.07
CA ILE A 489 -72.05 -2.65 65.70
C ILE A 489 -70.72 -3.36 66.01
N GLU A 490 -70.60 -3.99 67.18
CA GLU A 490 -69.40 -4.75 67.55
C GLU A 490 -69.19 -5.94 66.61
N ARG A 491 -70.23 -6.73 66.33
CA ARG A 491 -70.16 -7.84 65.37
C ARG A 491 -69.77 -7.38 63.98
N LEU A 492 -70.39 -6.31 63.47
CA LEU A 492 -70.06 -5.74 62.16
C LEU A 492 -68.63 -5.21 62.10
N ARG A 493 -68.13 -4.56 63.16
CA ARG A 493 -66.73 -4.13 63.26
C ARG A 493 -65.77 -5.32 63.21
N SER A 494 -66.07 -6.38 63.95
CA SER A 494 -65.28 -7.62 63.91
C SER A 494 -65.30 -8.24 62.52
N LEU A 495 -66.46 -8.30 61.86
CA LEU A 495 -66.60 -8.84 60.51
C LEU A 495 -65.84 -8.02 59.46
N VAL A 496 -65.87 -6.69 59.56
CA VAL A 496 -65.08 -5.79 58.69
C VAL A 496 -63.59 -6.00 58.89
N ALA A 497 -63.13 -6.10 60.14
CA ALA A 497 -61.73 -6.34 60.46
C ALA A 497 -61.27 -7.71 59.93
N GLU A 498 -62.05 -8.76 60.15
CA GLU A 498 -61.78 -10.12 59.65
C GLU A 498 -61.76 -10.16 58.11
N THR A 499 -62.72 -9.52 57.45
CA THR A 499 -62.78 -9.48 55.97
C THR A 499 -61.62 -8.66 55.39
N ARG A 500 -61.17 -7.59 56.08
CA ARG A 500 -59.97 -6.84 55.69
C ARG A 500 -58.69 -7.66 55.89
N LEU A 501 -58.61 -8.43 56.97
CA LEU A 501 -57.48 -9.32 57.23
C LEU A 501 -57.33 -10.36 56.11
N GLN A 502 -58.41 -10.85 55.50
CA GLN A 502 -58.34 -11.76 54.35
C GLN A 502 -57.63 -11.17 53.12
N LEU A 503 -57.56 -9.83 52.98
CA LEU A 503 -56.82 -9.17 51.89
C LEU A 503 -55.30 -9.09 52.18
N THR A 504 -54.91 -9.06 53.46
CA THR A 504 -53.55 -8.71 53.88
C THR A 504 -52.80 -9.84 54.59
N GLU A 505 -53.48 -10.68 55.37
CA GLU A 505 -52.92 -11.84 56.04
C GLU A 505 -53.27 -13.12 55.29
N GLY A 506 -52.29 -14.03 55.20
CA GLY A 506 -52.55 -15.38 54.74
C GLY A 506 -53.20 -16.21 55.85
N SER A 507 -54.17 -17.06 55.52
CA SER A 507 -54.59 -18.12 56.44
C SER A 507 -53.54 -19.24 56.46
N ASP A 508 -53.58 -20.15 57.43
CA ASP A 508 -52.66 -21.31 57.53
C ASP A 508 -52.58 -22.19 56.26
N SER A 509 -53.48 -21.98 55.28
CA SER A 509 -53.51 -22.68 53.99
C SER A 509 -53.44 -21.78 52.74
N ARG A 510 -53.49 -20.44 52.88
CA ARG A 510 -53.52 -19.50 51.75
C ARG A 510 -52.66 -18.28 52.00
N ASN A 511 -51.76 -17.97 51.08
CA ASN A 511 -51.02 -16.70 51.10
C ASN A 511 -51.97 -15.49 50.94
N SER A 512 -51.57 -14.34 51.48
CA SER A 512 -52.26 -13.06 51.31
C SER A 512 -52.52 -12.75 49.83
N LEU A 513 -53.76 -12.35 49.48
CA LEU A 513 -54.15 -12.00 48.11
C LEU A 513 -53.25 -10.91 47.51
N ALA A 514 -52.79 -9.96 48.33
CA ALA A 514 -51.84 -8.94 47.91
C ALA A 514 -50.47 -9.50 47.53
N ALA A 515 -49.98 -10.50 48.27
CA ALA A 515 -48.71 -11.18 47.97
C ALA A 515 -48.81 -12.04 46.70
N ILE A 516 -49.95 -12.75 46.54
CA ILE A 516 -50.29 -13.54 45.35
C ILE A 516 -50.30 -12.67 44.09
N GLY A 517 -51.06 -11.56 44.12
CA GLY A 517 -51.13 -10.62 43.00
C GLY A 517 -49.80 -9.90 42.74
N GLY A 518 -48.94 -9.73 43.74
CA GLY A 518 -47.58 -9.23 43.57
C GLY A 518 -46.69 -10.22 42.80
N GLN A 519 -46.65 -11.48 43.24
CA GLN A 519 -45.85 -12.53 42.61
C GLN A 519 -46.29 -12.82 41.17
N LEU A 520 -47.59 -12.88 40.92
CA LEU A 520 -48.12 -13.10 39.58
C LEU A 520 -47.76 -11.96 38.62
N ARG A 521 -47.91 -10.70 39.06
CA ARG A 521 -47.51 -9.53 38.24
C ARG A 521 -46.03 -9.51 37.91
N VAL A 522 -45.16 -9.92 38.84
CA VAL A 522 -43.71 -10.03 38.58
C VAL A 522 -43.45 -11.11 37.54
N ALA A 523 -44.10 -12.28 37.65
CA ALA A 523 -43.94 -13.36 36.69
C ALA A 523 -44.47 -13.00 35.29
N GLU A 524 -45.60 -12.29 35.21
CA GLU A 524 -46.16 -11.78 33.95
C GLU A 524 -45.26 -10.72 33.31
N ALA A 525 -44.71 -9.81 34.10
CA ALA A 525 -43.74 -8.81 33.62
C ALA A 525 -42.45 -9.48 33.13
N GLU A 526 -41.97 -10.50 33.83
CA GLU A 526 -40.82 -11.30 33.39
C GLU A 526 -41.14 -12.00 32.07
N MET A 527 -42.29 -12.68 31.95
CA MET A 527 -42.72 -13.33 30.71
C MET A 527 -42.78 -12.35 29.54
N ALA A 528 -43.36 -11.16 29.72
CA ALA A 528 -43.39 -10.11 28.70
C ALA A 528 -41.96 -9.67 28.28
N THR A 529 -41.08 -9.47 29.26
CA THR A 529 -39.66 -9.14 29.01
C THR A 529 -38.97 -10.27 28.23
N ARG A 530 -39.22 -11.54 28.58
CA ARG A 530 -38.66 -12.70 27.84
C ARG A 530 -39.20 -12.78 26.41
N GLN A 531 -40.46 -12.42 26.19
CA GLN A 531 -41.05 -12.40 24.86
C GLN A 531 -40.41 -11.33 23.96
N GLU A 532 -40.16 -10.13 24.49
CA GLU A 532 -39.41 -9.09 23.78
C GLU A 532 -37.96 -9.51 23.49
N MET A 533 -37.29 -10.14 24.46
CA MET A 533 -35.95 -10.69 24.27
C MET A 533 -35.92 -11.76 23.18
N LEU A 534 -36.89 -12.68 23.17
CA LEU A 534 -37.02 -13.70 22.13
C LEU A 534 -37.20 -13.05 20.75
N ALA A 535 -38.10 -12.07 20.63
CA ALA A 535 -38.31 -11.34 19.38
C ALA A 535 -37.02 -10.64 18.90
N SER A 536 -36.28 -10.00 19.82
CA SER A 536 -34.99 -9.38 19.47
C SER A 536 -33.93 -10.39 19.05
N SER A 537 -33.85 -11.54 19.70
CA SER A 537 -32.91 -12.62 19.35
C SER A 537 -33.22 -13.26 18.00
N ALA A 538 -34.51 -13.40 17.66
CA ALA A 538 -34.96 -13.86 16.35
C ALA A 538 -34.56 -12.87 15.25
N ALA A 539 -34.72 -11.56 15.49
CA ALA A 539 -34.27 -10.53 14.56
C ALA A 539 -32.75 -10.54 14.38
N GLN A 540 -31.98 -10.75 15.46
CA GLN A 540 -30.52 -10.90 15.40
C GLN A 540 -30.09 -12.16 14.63
N MET A 541 -30.78 -13.29 14.83
CA MET A 541 -30.53 -14.53 14.08
C MET A 541 -30.79 -14.34 12.58
N GLU A 542 -31.89 -13.69 12.19
CA GLU A 542 -32.16 -13.42 10.79
C GLU A 542 -31.16 -12.41 10.21
N ALA A 543 -30.75 -11.41 10.98
CA ALA A 543 -29.68 -10.49 10.57
C ALA A 543 -28.35 -11.22 10.37
N ALA A 544 -27.94 -12.10 11.30
CA ALA A 544 -26.74 -12.91 11.19
C ALA A 544 -26.80 -13.86 9.98
N ARG A 545 -27.98 -14.45 9.71
CA ARG A 545 -28.21 -15.28 8.53
C ARG A 545 -28.08 -14.48 7.23
N ILE A 546 -28.65 -13.29 7.16
CA ILE A 546 -28.53 -12.41 5.99
C ILE A 546 -27.07 -12.00 5.80
N GLU A 547 -26.37 -11.63 6.87
CA GLU A 547 -24.98 -11.19 6.82
C GLU A 547 -24.03 -12.33 6.41
N ALA A 548 -24.23 -13.54 6.94
CA ALA A 548 -23.47 -14.72 6.55
C ALA A 548 -23.61 -15.07 5.05
N ASN A 549 -24.78 -14.77 4.47
CA ASN A 549 -25.05 -14.92 3.05
C ASN A 549 -24.51 -13.75 2.20
N LYS A 550 -24.42 -12.53 2.75
CA LYS A 550 -23.89 -11.35 2.06
C LYS A 550 -22.37 -11.32 1.98
N GLN A 551 -21.67 -11.75 3.03
CA GLN A 551 -20.20 -11.66 3.11
C GLN A 551 -19.45 -12.70 2.26
N VAL A 552 -20.00 -13.12 1.12
CA VAL A 552 -19.26 -13.95 0.16
C VAL A 552 -18.26 -13.04 -0.53
N ARG A 553 -17.01 -13.09 -0.07
CA ARG A 553 -15.88 -12.57 -0.84
C ARG A 553 -15.54 -13.60 -1.91
N TYR A 554 -15.34 -13.14 -3.13
CA TYR A 554 -14.95 -14.00 -4.22
C TYR A 554 -13.82 -13.36 -5.02
N LEU A 555 -12.99 -14.22 -5.61
CA LEU A 555 -11.92 -13.81 -6.48
C LEU A 555 -12.47 -13.72 -7.91
N SER A 556 -12.40 -12.54 -8.51
CA SER A 556 -12.76 -12.31 -9.91
C SER A 556 -11.49 -12.18 -10.74
N LEU A 557 -11.38 -12.98 -11.80
CA LEU A 557 -10.24 -12.95 -12.72
C LEU A 557 -10.45 -11.87 -13.78
N SER A 558 -9.62 -10.83 -13.75
CA SER A 558 -9.57 -9.81 -14.80
C SER A 558 -8.80 -10.33 -16.02
N VAL A 559 -7.70 -11.05 -15.78
CA VAL A 559 -6.88 -11.69 -16.81
C VAL A 559 -6.61 -13.13 -16.41
N SER A 560 -7.02 -14.06 -17.26
CA SER A 560 -6.83 -15.50 -17.04
C SER A 560 -5.39 -15.93 -17.38
N PRO A 561 -4.84 -16.94 -16.68
CA PRO A 561 -3.52 -17.48 -16.98
C PRO A 561 -3.50 -18.19 -18.34
N ILE A 562 -2.64 -17.70 -19.24
CA ILE A 562 -2.41 -18.26 -20.58
C ILE A 562 -0.93 -18.64 -20.71
N ALA A 563 -0.67 -19.74 -21.42
CA ALA A 563 0.68 -20.22 -21.69
C ALA A 563 1.35 -19.29 -22.70
N PRO A 564 2.53 -18.73 -22.42
CA PRO A 564 3.23 -17.88 -23.36
C PRO A 564 3.83 -18.69 -24.52
N ASP A 565 3.75 -18.15 -25.74
CA ASP A 565 4.27 -18.79 -26.96
C ASP A 565 5.81 -18.69 -27.09
N GLU A 566 6.42 -17.66 -26.48
CA GLU A 566 7.86 -17.42 -26.49
C GLU A 566 8.42 -17.32 -25.06
N ALA A 567 9.69 -17.70 -24.89
CA ALA A 567 10.37 -17.59 -23.60
C ALA A 567 10.53 -16.11 -23.21
N THR A 568 9.96 -15.74 -22.05
CA THR A 568 10.02 -14.37 -21.52
C THR A 568 11.41 -14.02 -20.98
N TYR A 569 12.10 -15.02 -20.45
CA TYR A 569 13.45 -14.89 -19.91
C TYR A 569 14.37 -15.99 -20.44
N PRO A 570 15.69 -15.74 -20.50
CA PRO A 570 16.36 -14.47 -20.18
C PRO A 570 16.26 -13.45 -21.32
N LYS A 571 16.19 -12.16 -20.98
CA LYS A 571 16.26 -11.07 -21.97
C LYS A 571 17.71 -10.88 -22.44
N ALA A 572 18.23 -11.84 -23.20
CA ALA A 572 19.66 -12.00 -23.49
C ALA A 572 20.31 -10.73 -24.05
N PHE A 573 19.67 -10.05 -25.01
CA PHE A 573 20.18 -8.80 -25.58
C PHE A 573 20.24 -7.66 -24.56
N GLN A 574 19.16 -7.47 -23.80
CA GLN A 574 19.06 -6.42 -22.78
C GLN A 574 20.09 -6.65 -21.66
N ASN A 575 20.17 -7.89 -21.16
CA ASN A 575 21.11 -8.28 -20.11
C ASN A 575 22.57 -8.16 -20.57
N THR A 576 22.87 -8.44 -21.85
CA THR A 576 24.22 -8.27 -22.41
C THR A 576 24.63 -6.79 -22.49
N ILE A 577 23.71 -5.91 -22.90
CA ILE A 577 23.96 -4.46 -22.91
C ILE A 577 24.15 -3.92 -21.49
N VAL A 578 23.33 -4.36 -20.54
CA VAL A 578 23.49 -3.98 -19.14
C VAL A 578 24.84 -4.44 -18.60
N ALA A 579 25.25 -5.69 -18.88
CA ALA A 579 26.57 -6.19 -18.50
C ALA A 579 27.70 -5.35 -19.12
N PHE A 580 27.59 -4.98 -20.40
CA PHE A 580 28.55 -4.08 -21.06
C PHE A 580 28.68 -2.74 -20.34
N LEU A 581 27.55 -2.11 -20.00
CA LEU A 581 27.52 -0.84 -19.29
C LEU A 581 28.11 -0.95 -17.89
N ILE A 582 27.82 -2.03 -17.16
CA ILE A 582 28.39 -2.28 -15.83
C ILE A 582 29.90 -2.46 -15.91
N PHE A 583 30.41 -3.34 -16.79
CA PHE A 583 31.85 -3.54 -16.92
C PHE A 583 32.57 -2.29 -17.42
N SER A 584 31.95 -1.53 -18.34
CA SER A 584 32.48 -0.24 -18.77
C SER A 584 32.51 0.77 -17.62
N GLY A 585 31.46 0.84 -16.80
CA GLY A 585 31.39 1.72 -15.64
C GLY A 585 32.46 1.40 -14.59
N ILE A 586 32.61 0.11 -14.25
CA ILE A 586 33.66 -0.37 -13.32
C ILE A 586 35.05 -0.04 -13.87
N TYR A 587 35.28 -0.30 -15.16
CA TYR A 587 36.54 0.02 -15.81
C TYR A 587 36.85 1.53 -15.75
N LEU A 588 35.87 2.39 -16.03
CA LEU A 588 36.02 3.83 -15.95
C LEU A 588 36.36 4.28 -14.54
N MET A 589 35.63 3.81 -13.52
CA MET A 589 35.89 4.07 -12.11
C MET A 589 37.33 3.68 -11.73
N MET A 590 37.72 2.43 -11.99
CA MET A 590 39.08 1.95 -11.70
C MET A 590 40.15 2.75 -12.44
N SER A 591 39.90 3.11 -13.70
CA SER A 591 40.85 3.89 -14.50
C SER A 591 41.05 5.30 -13.95
N LEU A 592 40.00 5.94 -13.46
CA LEU A 592 40.04 7.26 -12.84
C LEU A 592 40.81 7.19 -11.51
N THR A 593 40.47 6.22 -10.66
CA THR A 593 41.17 6.00 -9.38
C THR A 593 42.65 5.74 -9.60
N ALA A 594 43.02 4.89 -10.57
CA ALA A 594 44.41 4.62 -10.92
C ALA A 594 45.13 5.87 -11.46
N SER A 595 44.42 6.74 -12.20
CA SER A 595 44.98 8.01 -12.68
C SER A 595 45.30 8.95 -11.53
N ILE A 596 44.39 9.08 -10.56
CA ILE A 596 44.56 9.92 -9.37
C ILE A 596 45.72 9.39 -8.50
N LEU A 597 45.75 8.08 -8.22
CA LEU A 597 46.84 7.45 -7.48
C LEU A 597 48.20 7.66 -8.15
N ARG A 598 48.25 7.54 -9.48
CA ARG A 598 49.48 7.77 -10.23
C ARG A 598 49.94 9.23 -10.14
N GLU A 599 49.02 10.19 -10.17
CA GLU A 599 49.34 11.60 -10.03
C GLU A 599 49.98 11.87 -8.66
N GLN A 600 49.38 11.36 -7.58
CA GLN A 600 49.85 11.50 -6.20
C GLN A 600 51.21 10.81 -5.92
N VAL A 601 51.52 9.71 -6.60
CA VAL A 601 52.81 8.99 -6.45
C VAL A 601 53.90 9.60 -7.35
N SER A 602 53.53 10.40 -8.34
CA SER A 602 54.47 11.04 -9.27
C SER A 602 54.91 12.45 -8.86
N THR A 603 54.22 13.05 -7.89
CA THR A 603 54.61 14.26 -7.16
C THR A 603 55.45 13.89 -5.96
#